data_AF-A0A226EAI7-F1
#
_entry.id   AF-A0A226EAI7-F1
#
_cell.length_a   1.000
_cell.length_b   1.000
_cell.length_c   1.000
_cell.angle_alpha   90.00
_cell.angle_beta   90.00
_cell.angle_gamma   90.00
#
_symmetry.space_group_name_H-M   'P 1'
#
loop_
_entity.id
_entity.type
_entity.pdbx_description
1 polymer ?
#
loop_
_entity_poly.entity_id
_entity_poly.type
_entity_poly.pdbx_seq_one_letter_code
_entity_poly.pdbx_strand_id
1 'polypeptide(L)'
;MLSNQSVKVFVLITQMCQYFGATPFSASLSTRKIRITKDGSNRQKSRFLNHLVFLAHVLIQTILLRFYSQDVTMINFCLTTLLALTLGTLIWLPFALFEKDFVYLFNSLILVTEQYQPKVVAGSENVTQPATRSPTTRCPF
;
A
#
# COMPACT_ATOMS: atom_id res chain seq x y z
N MET A 1 12.50 -15.41 -4.59
CA MET A 1 11.70 -15.46 -5.83
C MET A 1 10.25 -15.18 -5.50
N LEU A 2 9.60 -14.17 -6.08
CA LEU A 2 8.14 -14.07 -6.01
C LEU A 2 7.54 -15.15 -6.92
N SER A 3 6.93 -16.18 -6.33
CA SER A 3 6.17 -17.16 -7.10
C SER A 3 4.86 -16.52 -7.60
N ASN A 4 4.30 -17.04 -8.69
CA ASN A 4 2.97 -16.63 -9.16
C ASN A 4 1.90 -16.76 -8.05
N GLN A 5 2.11 -17.64 -7.08
CA GLN A 5 1.24 -17.82 -5.92
C GLN A 5 1.38 -16.65 -4.94
N SER A 6 2.61 -16.16 -4.68
CA SER A 6 2.86 -14.98 -3.85
C SER A 6 2.23 -13.72 -4.44
N VAL A 7 2.30 -13.55 -5.76
CA VAL A 7 1.65 -12.41 -6.45
C VAL A 7 0.13 -12.50 -6.35
N LYS A 8 -0.47 -13.69 -6.50
CA LYS A 8 -1.91 -13.90 -6.32
C LYS A 8 -2.38 -13.57 -4.90
N VAL A 9 -1.65 -14.04 -3.88
CA VAL A 9 -1.95 -13.73 -2.48
C VAL A 9 -1.85 -12.22 -2.22
N PHE A 10 -0.82 -11.56 -2.75
CA PHE A 10 -0.66 -10.12 -2.60
C PHE A 10 -1.80 -9.32 -3.25
N VAL A 11 -2.23 -9.72 -4.44
CA VAL A 11 -3.38 -9.11 -5.12
C VAL A 11 -4.65 -9.30 -4.31
N LEU A 12 -4.88 -10.51 -3.77
CA LEU A 12 -6.03 -10.81 -2.91
C LEU A 12 -6.06 -9.93 -1.66
N ILE A 13 -4.93 -9.84 -0.94
CA ILE A 13 -4.80 -8.99 0.25
C ILE A 13 -5.07 -7.53 -0.10
N THR A 14 -4.51 -7.04 -1.21
CA THR A 14 -4.72 -5.66 -1.67
C THR A 14 -6.19 -5.40 -2.00
N GLN A 15 -6.86 -6.33 -2.66
CA GLN A 15 -8.29 -6.23 -2.98
C GLN A 15 -9.16 -6.25 -1.71
N MET A 16 -8.86 -7.12 -0.75
CA MET A 16 -9.54 -7.15 0.55
C MET A 16 -9.36 -5.82 1.29
N CYS A 17 -8.14 -5.32 1.39
CA CYS A 17 -7.84 -4.02 2.00
C CYS A 17 -8.56 -2.86 1.29
N GLN A 18 -8.67 -2.90 -0.04
CA GLN A 18 -9.40 -1.91 -0.83
C GLN A 18 -10.92 -2.00 -0.59
N TYR A 19 -11.48 -3.21 -0.50
CA TYR A 19 -12.90 -3.45 -0.18
C TYR A 19 -13.26 -2.87 1.19
N PHE A 20 -12.42 -3.19 2.18
CA PHE A 20 -12.47 -2.63 3.53
C PHE A 20 -11.99 -1.18 3.60
N GLY A 21 -11.71 -0.51 2.47
CA GLY A 21 -11.32 0.90 2.38
C GLY A 21 -10.15 1.29 3.27
N ALA A 22 -9.28 0.34 3.59
CA ALA A 22 -8.06 0.52 4.37
C ALA A 22 -6.91 1.02 3.49
N THR A 23 -6.97 0.76 2.18
CA THR A 23 -5.96 1.20 1.21
C THR A 23 -6.61 1.76 -0.07
N PRO A 24 -5.97 2.72 -0.75
CA PRO A 24 -6.46 3.29 -2.01
C PRO A 24 -5.94 2.53 -3.24
N PHE A 25 -5.16 1.47 -2.99
CA PHE A 25 -4.39 0.75 -3.96
C PHE A 25 -5.22 -0.33 -4.65
N SER A 26 -5.01 -0.47 -5.95
CA SER A 26 -5.49 -1.57 -6.76
C SER A 26 -4.30 -2.31 -7.35
N ALA A 27 -4.29 -3.62 -7.21
CA ALA A 27 -3.29 -4.49 -7.80
C ALA A 27 -3.94 -5.31 -8.92
N SER A 28 -3.29 -5.38 -10.09
CA SER A 28 -3.74 -6.22 -11.19
C SER A 28 -2.80 -7.39 -11.40
N LEU A 29 -3.38 -8.58 -11.59
CA LEU A 29 -2.66 -9.80 -11.96
C LEU A 29 -2.03 -9.71 -13.36
N SER A 30 -2.64 -8.98 -14.29
CA SER A 30 -2.18 -8.89 -15.68
C SER A 30 -0.95 -8.00 -15.85
N THR A 31 -0.89 -6.90 -15.09
CA THR A 31 0.22 -5.94 -15.18
C THR A 31 1.25 -6.10 -14.08
N ARG A 32 0.97 -6.93 -13.05
CA ARG A 32 1.77 -7.10 -11.82
C ARG A 32 2.21 -5.77 -11.20
N LYS A 33 1.37 -4.74 -11.33
CA LYS A 33 1.65 -3.38 -10.85
C LYS A 33 0.57 -2.92 -9.89
N ILE A 34 0.98 -2.12 -8.92
CA ILE A 34 0.09 -1.43 -8.01
C ILE A 34 -0.22 -0.06 -8.58
N ARG A 35 -1.50 0.33 -8.54
CA ARG A 35 -1.98 1.64 -8.98
C ARG A 35 -2.86 2.25 -7.89
N ILE A 36 -2.92 3.57 -7.85
CA ILE A 36 -3.86 4.29 -6.99
C ILE A 36 -5.15 4.49 -7.80
N THR A 37 -6.28 4.17 -7.20
CA THR A 37 -7.59 4.48 -7.78
C THR A 37 -8.13 5.78 -7.20
N LYS A 38 -8.71 6.65 -8.03
CA LYS A 38 -9.26 7.93 -7.57
C LYS A 38 -10.38 7.72 -6.55
N ASP A 39 -11.24 6.74 -6.79
CA ASP A 39 -12.33 6.36 -5.89
C ASP A 39 -11.80 5.77 -4.58
N GLY A 40 -10.75 4.95 -4.64
CA GLY A 40 -10.06 4.41 -3.46
C GLY A 40 -9.44 5.51 -2.59
N SER A 41 -8.73 6.47 -3.19
CA SER A 41 -8.14 7.61 -2.47
C SER A 41 -9.22 8.49 -1.84
N ASN A 42 -10.29 8.81 -2.56
CA ASN A 42 -11.41 9.58 -2.00
C ASN A 42 -12.10 8.86 -0.83
N ARG A 43 -12.35 7.55 -0.96
CA ARG A 43 -12.98 6.74 0.09
C ARG A 43 -12.09 6.63 1.33
N GLN A 44 -10.78 6.45 1.15
CA GLN A 44 -9.81 6.42 2.25
C GLN A 44 -9.73 7.78 2.94
N LYS A 45 -9.64 8.89 2.21
CA LYS A 45 -9.65 10.25 2.77
C LYS A 45 -10.91 10.56 3.56
N SER A 46 -12.08 10.21 3.01
CA SER A 46 -13.36 10.36 3.71
C SER A 46 -13.38 9.59 5.03
N ARG A 47 -12.89 8.35 5.03
CA ARG A 47 -12.79 7.54 6.24
C ARG A 47 -11.78 8.07 7.25
N PHE A 48 -10.64 8.55 6.78
CA PHE A 48 -9.62 9.17 7.62
C PHE A 48 -10.19 10.42 8.30
N LEU A 49 -10.93 11.26 7.57
CA LEU A 49 -11.64 12.41 8.13
C LEU A 49 -12.68 11.98 9.17
N ASN A 50 -13.52 10.98 8.87
CA ASN A 50 -14.48 10.45 9.84
C ASN A 50 -13.79 9.91 11.11
N HIS A 51 -12.62 9.27 10.95
CA HIS A 51 -11.85 8.75 12.05
C HIS A 51 -11.23 9.87 12.91
N LEU A 52 -10.77 10.95 12.28
CA LEU A 52 -10.33 12.17 12.98
C LEU A 52 -11.46 12.84 13.77
N VAL A 53 -12.66 12.93 13.20
CA VAL A 53 -13.84 13.47 13.90
C VAL A 53 -14.18 12.60 15.10
N PHE A 54 -14.17 11.27 14.94
CA PHE A 54 -14.41 10.33 16.04
C PHE A 54 -13.33 10.44 17.13
N LEU A 55 -12.05 10.56 16.74
CA LEU A 55 -10.95 10.77 17.67
C LEU A 55 -11.11 12.07 18.46
N ALA A 56 -11.48 13.17 17.79
CA ALA A 56 -11.75 14.44 18.44
C ALA A 56 -12.92 14.35 19.44
N HIS A 57 -13.98 13.65 19.06
CA HIS A 57 -15.12 13.41 19.95
C HIS A 57 -14.71 12.63 21.21
N VAL A 58 -13.98 11.53 21.05
CA VAL A 58 -13.49 10.73 22.18
C VAL A 58 -12.54 11.56 23.04
N LEU A 59 -11.64 12.36 22.45
CA LEU A 59 -10.73 13.23 23.19
C LEU A 59 -11.48 14.26 24.05
N ILE A 60 -12.51 14.91 23.51
CA ILE A 60 -13.36 15.85 24.27
C ILE A 60 -14.07 15.12 25.42
N GLN A 61 -14.61 13.92 25.17
CA GLN A 61 -15.25 13.12 26.22
C GLN A 61 -14.25 12.72 27.32
N THR A 62 -13.05 12.27 26.97
CA THR A 62 -12.00 11.95 27.94
C THR A 62 -11.65 13.16 28.81
N ILE A 63 -11.56 14.35 28.21
CA ILE A 63 -11.29 15.60 28.94
C ILE A 63 -12.44 15.90 29.90
N LEU A 64 -13.68 15.88 29.43
CA LEU A 64 -14.87 16.14 30.27
C LEU A 64 -14.96 15.14 31.43
N LEU A 65 -14.79 13.84 31.17
CA LEU A 65 -14.80 12.83 32.22
C LEU A 65 -13.71 13.06 33.27
N ARG A 66 -12.51 13.47 32.85
CA ARG A 66 -11.42 13.76 33.79
C ARG A 66 -11.72 14.94 34.72
N PHE A 67 -12.46 15.94 34.25
CA PHE A 67 -12.80 17.13 35.06
C PHE A 67 -14.06 16.97 35.91
N TYR A 68 -15.04 16.19 35.43
CA TYR A 68 -16.38 16.12 36.03
C TYR A 68 -16.71 14.78 36.70
N SER A 69 -15.87 13.75 36.55
CA SER A 69 -16.08 12.44 37.18
C SER A 69 -14.86 12.01 37.99
N GLN A 70 -15.11 11.40 39.15
CA GLN A 70 -14.07 10.73 39.95
C GLN A 70 -13.95 9.24 39.61
N ASP A 71 -14.74 8.75 38.65
CA ASP A 71 -14.76 7.34 38.27
C ASP A 71 -13.53 6.98 37.41
N VAL A 72 -12.50 6.52 38.10
CA VAL A 72 -11.18 6.18 37.53
C VAL A 72 -11.28 5.10 36.45
N THR A 73 -12.25 4.18 36.59
CA THR A 73 -12.49 3.08 35.64
C THR A 73 -12.94 3.59 34.28
N MET A 74 -13.89 4.54 34.26
CA MET A 74 -14.38 5.16 33.03
C MET A 74 -13.30 6.01 32.35
N ILE A 75 -12.49 6.73 33.14
CA ILE A 75 -11.37 7.53 32.62
C ILE A 75 -10.33 6.62 31.94
N ASN A 76 -9.96 5.51 32.58
CA ASN A 76 -9.01 4.54 32.02
C ASN A 76 -9.55 3.90 30.73
N PHE A 77 -10.83 3.51 30.70
CA PHE A 77 -11.47 2.97 29.49
C PHE A 77 -11.41 3.98 28.32
N CYS A 78 -11.71 5.25 28.60
CA CYS A 78 -11.68 6.30 27.58
C CYS A 78 -10.24 6.58 27.08
N LEU A 79 -9.26 6.57 27.98
CA LEU A 79 -7.83 6.67 27.63
C LEU A 79 -7.35 5.49 26.78
N THR A 80 -7.73 4.26 27.12
CA THR A 80 -7.37 3.08 26.31
C THR A 80 -8.01 3.15 24.92
N THR A 81 -9.26 3.59 24.84
CA THR A 81 -9.96 3.79 23.55
C THR A 81 -9.26 4.88 22.73
N LEU A 82 -8.89 6.00 23.35
CA LEU A 82 -8.14 7.08 22.70
C LEU A 82 -6.77 6.59 22.20
N LEU A 83 -6.07 5.77 22.98
CA LEU A 83 -4.80 5.18 22.60
C LEU A 83 -4.94 4.24 21.39
N ALA A 84 -5.96 3.37 21.40
CA ALA A 84 -6.21 2.47 20.27
C ALA A 84 -6.53 3.24 18.98
N LEU A 85 -7.33 4.30 19.08
CA LEU A 85 -7.66 5.16 17.93
C LEU A 85 -6.44 5.93 17.43
N THR A 86 -5.62 6.49 18.31
CA THR A 86 -4.39 7.20 17.91
C THR A 86 -3.41 6.27 17.20
N LEU A 87 -3.20 5.05 17.70
CA LEU A 87 -2.39 4.03 17.02
C LEU A 87 -2.96 3.70 15.62
N GLY A 88 -4.27 3.52 15.50
CA GLY A 88 -4.94 3.32 14.21
C GLY A 88 -4.68 4.45 13.22
N THR A 89 -4.81 5.71 13.67
CA THR A 89 -4.53 6.88 12.83
C THR A 89 -3.05 6.97 12.42
N LEU A 90 -2.13 6.60 13.31
CA LEU A 90 -0.70 6.63 13.04
C LEU A 90 -0.30 5.61 11.96
N ILE A 91 -0.92 4.42 11.99
CA ILE A 91 -0.74 3.38 10.96
C ILE A 91 -1.28 3.85 9.61
N TRP A 92 -2.39 4.60 9.59
CA TRP A 92 -2.98 5.14 8.36
C TRP A 92 -2.24 6.35 7.80
N LEU A 93 -1.54 7.12 8.63
CA LEU A 93 -0.82 8.33 8.25
C LEU A 93 0.13 8.16 7.04
N PRO A 94 1.02 7.13 6.99
CA PRO A 94 1.90 6.95 5.84
C PRO A 94 1.14 6.65 4.56
N PHE A 95 0.02 5.92 4.65
CA PHE A 95 -0.83 5.63 3.50
C PHE A 95 -1.65 6.83 3.04
N ALA A 96 -1.84 7.86 3.87
CA ALA A 96 -2.59 9.06 3.50
C ALA A 96 -1.68 10.18 2.98
N LEU A 97 -0.46 10.30 3.52
CA LEU A 97 0.49 11.35 3.15
C LEU A 97 1.44 10.94 2.02
N PHE A 98 1.86 9.67 1.98
CA PHE A 98 2.88 9.17 1.07
C PHE A 98 2.33 8.12 0.09
N GLU A 99 1.07 8.29 -0.35
CA GLU A 99 0.39 7.36 -1.28
C GLU A 99 1.25 7.05 -2.53
N LYS A 100 1.86 8.08 -3.12
CA LYS A 100 2.64 7.97 -4.35
C LYS A 100 3.97 7.26 -4.13
N ASP A 101 4.71 7.66 -3.10
CA ASP A 101 6.02 7.09 -2.78
C ASP A 101 5.92 5.62 -2.41
N PHE A 102 4.84 5.23 -1.71
CA PHE A 102 4.53 3.84 -1.41
C PHE A 102 4.33 3.01 -2.69
N VAL A 103 3.60 3.54 -3.66
CA VAL A 103 3.39 2.85 -4.95
C VAL A 103 4.68 2.78 -5.77
N TYR A 104 5.50 3.83 -5.77
CA TYR A 104 6.81 3.81 -6.41
C TYR A 104 7.74 2.76 -5.78
N LEU A 105 7.78 2.68 -4.45
CA LEU A 105 8.58 1.71 -3.72
C LEU A 105 8.19 0.28 -4.11
N PHE A 106 6.89 -0.04 -4.04
CA PHE A 106 6.42 -1.40 -4.35
C PHE A 106 6.61 -1.76 -5.82
N ASN A 107 6.32 -0.86 -6.75
CA ASN A 107 6.54 -1.13 -8.17
C ASN A 107 8.03 -1.30 -8.49
N SER A 108 8.91 -0.54 -7.84
CA SER A 108 10.37 -0.71 -7.98
C SER A 108 10.84 -2.03 -7.39
N LEU A 109 10.31 -2.42 -6.23
CA LEU A 109 10.63 -3.70 -5.59
C LEU A 109 10.21 -4.88 -6.47
N ILE A 110 9.01 -4.82 -7.07
CA ILE A 110 8.54 -5.82 -8.02
C ILE A 110 9.49 -5.90 -9.22
N LEU A 111 9.86 -4.76 -9.81
CA LEU A 111 10.75 -4.71 -10.97
C LEU A 111 12.14 -5.29 -10.66
N VAL A 112 12.71 -4.94 -9.50
CA VAL A 112 13.98 -5.52 -9.03
C VAL A 112 13.83 -7.03 -8.84
N THR A 113 12.77 -7.50 -8.17
CA THR A 113 12.57 -8.94 -7.98
C THR A 113 12.37 -9.71 -9.28
N GLU A 114 11.82 -9.09 -10.32
CA GLU A 114 11.72 -9.67 -11.67
C GLU A 114 13.08 -9.68 -12.39
N GLN A 115 13.91 -8.64 -12.24
CA GLN A 115 15.26 -8.60 -12.82
C GLN A 115 16.21 -9.64 -12.23
N TYR A 116 16.08 -9.96 -10.94
CA TYR A 116 16.86 -11.00 -10.27
C TYR A 116 16.26 -12.41 -10.40
N GLN A 117 15.15 -12.59 -11.13
CA GLN A 117 14.76 -13.94 -11.51
C GLN A 117 15.75 -14.46 -12.55
N PRO A 118 16.42 -15.61 -12.32
CA PRO A 118 17.15 -16.25 -13.39
C PRO A 118 16.14 -16.53 -14.49
N LYS A 119 16.34 -15.92 -15.67
CA LYS A 119 15.68 -16.39 -16.89
C LYS A 119 16.03 -17.87 -16.96
N VAL A 120 15.06 -18.74 -16.67
CA VAL A 120 15.16 -20.13 -17.10
C VAL A 120 15.06 -20.04 -18.61
N VAL A 121 16.22 -19.82 -19.24
CA VAL A 121 16.43 -20.06 -20.66
C VAL A 121 16.20 -21.55 -20.79
N ALA A 122 14.96 -21.90 -21.12
CA ALA A 122 14.65 -23.22 -21.61
C ALA A 122 15.52 -23.41 -22.85
N GLY A 123 16.59 -24.17 -22.70
CA GLY A 123 17.38 -24.64 -23.82
C GLY A 123 16.50 -25.53 -24.68
N SER A 124 16.30 -25.13 -25.93
CA SER A 124 16.33 -26.06 -27.03
C SER A 124 17.24 -25.44 -28.09
N GLU A 125 18.24 -26.21 -28.45
CA GLU A 125 19.25 -25.94 -29.46
C GLU A 125 18.62 -25.42 -30.76
N ASN A 126 19.21 -24.37 -31.33
CA ASN A 126 19.83 -24.58 -32.64
C ASN A 126 20.97 -23.60 -32.85
N VAL A 127 22.15 -24.18 -32.98
CA VAL A 127 23.39 -23.56 -33.41
C VAL A 127 23.22 -23.10 -34.86
N THR A 128 23.36 -21.81 -35.12
CA THR A 128 23.93 -21.33 -36.39
C THR A 128 24.72 -20.05 -36.10
N GLN A 129 26.01 -20.12 -36.44
CA GLN A 129 27.06 -19.12 -36.26
C GLN A 129 26.86 -17.84 -37.13
N PRO A 130 27.69 -16.79 -36.94
CA PRO A 130 27.27 -15.39 -36.93
C PRO A 130 27.27 -14.73 -38.32
N ALA A 131 26.32 -13.82 -38.53
CA ALA A 131 26.37 -12.86 -39.64
C ALA A 131 26.94 -11.53 -39.12
N THR A 132 28.20 -11.30 -39.48
CA THR A 132 28.91 -10.02 -39.52
C THR A 132 28.01 -8.90 -40.06
N ARG A 133 27.85 -7.79 -39.32
CA ARG A 133 27.64 -6.46 -39.91
C ARG A 133 28.00 -5.32 -38.93
N SER A 134 28.88 -4.47 -39.44
CA SER A 134 29.51 -3.26 -38.90
C SER A 134 28.50 -2.16 -38.50
N PRO A 135 28.88 -1.18 -37.64
CA PRO A 135 27.96 -0.22 -37.06
C PRO A 135 27.68 0.93 -38.05
N THR A 136 26.44 1.38 -38.11
CA THR A 136 26.11 2.65 -38.78
C THR A 136 25.09 3.41 -37.96
N THR A 137 25.65 4.39 -37.25
CA THR A 137 25.12 5.69 -36.85
C THR A 137 23.85 6.12 -37.61
N ARG A 138 22.80 6.52 -36.86
CA ARG A 138 22.10 7.82 -36.98
C ARG A 138 20.83 7.85 -36.11
N CYS A 139 20.85 8.72 -35.10
CA CYS A 139 19.65 9.42 -34.64
C CYS A 139 19.20 10.39 -35.74
N PRO A 140 17.91 10.74 -35.77
CA PRO A 140 17.58 12.15 -35.64
C PRO A 140 16.41 12.42 -34.70
N PHE A 141 16.43 13.64 -34.19
CA PHE A 141 15.44 14.44 -33.46
C PHE A 141 13.98 14.02 -33.55
#